data_AF-A0A6P2FCX9-F1
#
_entry.id   AF-A0A6P2FCX9-F1
#
_cell.length_a   1.000
_cell.length_b   1.000
_cell.length_c   1.000
_cell.angle_alpha   90.00
_cell.angle_beta   90.00
_cell.angle_gamma   90.00
#
_symmetry.space_group_name_H-M   'P 1'
#
loop_
_entity.id
_entity.type
_entity.pdbx_description
1 polymer ?
#
loop_
_entity_poly.entity_id
_entity_poly.type
_entity_poly.pdbx_seq_one_letter_code
_entity_poly.pdbx_strand_id
1 'polypeptide(L)'
;MSTPDTLGQQARHLTQRLQAKVISIANAGSLAHLHWGQFVVDPKPDAQVGVYGSTCAAIILSLGGRDDAAAVNARANLVAFVGTAAAEVELAHSLKLAMMACALAPRLDQQADNLMLDQLQKLLGRCSNATHLWPAYSVPQQFQHTQFVERPSEVATAVIVLFLVEIIRRLGHASHSGLRGQITAMLKDTAEVLENAYAGNRSVLARHATLVAAAVILVKGGKASKPIRAAFKEAVQQRDFPDRRVFFYDCVRSNGSFGRDYFILPPSLVLPMVALSDAATAGQRALALDIAPALLDQLDDDGLFRGGQDLPSMVEQGLAGISLEAVAKGVLKKSAALHVAKAWLYVLQPSPSGKPTKLVYAFVILLWIATGVVILGRYVPSSLLSIEILNYVYLASTKTPEPISQFLPFLAAALPVSRAAFSHLIGRGGE
;
A
#
# COMPACT_ATOMS: atom_id res chain seq x y z
N MET A 1 20.35 -9.34 8.80
CA MET A 1 18.87 -9.29 8.72
C MET A 1 18.34 -8.66 10.00
N SER A 2 17.60 -7.57 9.88
CA SER A 2 16.87 -6.94 10.99
C SER A 2 15.77 -7.89 11.50
N THR A 3 15.70 -8.15 12.81
CA THR A 3 14.54 -8.82 13.42
C THR A 3 13.27 -7.99 13.15
N PRO A 4 12.07 -8.58 13.15
CA PRO A 4 10.82 -7.85 12.89
C PRO A 4 10.70 -6.60 13.78
N ASP A 5 11.03 -6.72 15.06
CA ASP A 5 10.98 -5.59 16.00
C ASP A 5 11.96 -4.48 15.61
N THR A 6 13.16 -4.81 15.13
CA THR A 6 14.10 -3.80 14.62
C THR A 6 13.63 -3.15 13.33
N LEU A 7 12.99 -3.88 12.41
CA LEU A 7 12.44 -3.31 11.17
C LEU A 7 11.33 -2.29 11.47
N GLY A 8 10.41 -2.64 12.36
CA GLY A 8 9.33 -1.74 12.77
C GLY A 8 9.82 -0.53 13.59
N GLN A 9 10.92 -0.67 14.35
CA GLN A 9 11.58 0.44 15.03
C GLN A 9 12.31 1.36 14.05
N GLN A 10 13.06 0.80 13.10
CA GLN A 10 13.75 1.56 12.04
C GLN A 10 12.76 2.36 11.20
N ALA A 11 11.65 1.74 10.76
CA ALA A 11 10.63 2.44 9.99
C ALA A 11 10.03 3.62 10.77
N ARG A 12 9.73 3.44 12.07
CA ARG A 12 9.25 4.53 12.94
C ARG A 12 10.28 5.63 13.11
N HIS A 13 11.54 5.26 13.32
CA HIS A 13 12.63 6.22 13.46
C HIS A 13 12.78 7.08 12.19
N LEU A 14 12.77 6.47 11.00
CA LEU A 14 12.86 7.20 9.74
C LEU A 14 11.61 8.04 9.46
N THR A 15 10.40 7.58 9.84
CA THR A 15 9.21 8.44 9.81
C THR A 15 9.38 9.68 10.69
N GLN A 16 9.93 9.54 11.90
CA GLN A 16 10.20 10.69 12.79
C GLN A 16 11.24 11.64 12.21
N ARG A 17 12.31 11.11 11.60
CA ARG A 17 13.35 11.90 10.90
C ARG A 17 12.74 12.68 9.73
N LEU A 18 11.93 12.03 8.90
CA LEU A 18 11.21 12.66 7.80
C LEU A 18 10.30 13.79 8.29
N GLN A 19 9.53 13.55 9.36
CA GLN A 19 8.70 14.58 9.96
C GLN A 19 9.52 15.77 10.48
N ALA A 20 10.64 15.52 11.16
CA ALA A 20 11.53 16.57 11.64
C ALA A 20 12.09 17.40 10.47
N LYS A 21 12.44 16.75 9.36
CA LYS A 21 12.91 17.43 8.14
C LYS A 21 11.83 18.31 7.53
N VAL A 22 10.60 17.82 7.43
CA VAL A 22 9.45 18.61 6.99
C VAL A 22 9.30 19.85 7.89
N ILE A 23 9.26 19.69 9.22
CA ILE A 23 9.15 20.82 10.16
C ILE A 23 10.28 21.84 9.97
N SER A 24 11.52 21.38 9.80
CA SER A 24 12.67 22.26 9.56
C SER A 24 12.48 23.13 8.31
N ILE A 25 11.88 22.59 7.25
CA ILE A 25 11.61 23.31 6.01
C ILE A 25 10.47 24.32 6.20
N ALA A 26 9.41 23.96 6.94
CA ALA A 26 8.35 24.89 7.32
C ALA A 26 8.91 26.13 8.04
N ASN A 27 9.78 25.91 9.02
CA ASN A 27 10.30 26.99 9.86
C ASN A 27 11.31 27.89 9.12
N ALA A 28 11.90 27.41 8.03
CA ALA A 28 12.88 28.16 7.24
C ALA A 28 12.25 29.14 6.22
N GLY A 29 10.92 29.09 5.99
CA GLY A 29 10.22 29.94 5.04
C GLY A 29 9.11 30.78 5.66
N SER A 30 9.25 32.11 5.64
CA SER A 30 8.21 33.07 6.04
C SER A 30 7.29 33.42 4.87
N LEU A 31 6.41 32.52 4.44
CA LEU A 31 5.37 32.90 3.49
C LEU A 31 4.03 32.31 3.96
N ALA A 32 2.96 33.03 3.67
CA ALA A 32 1.59 32.56 3.79
C ALA A 32 1.18 32.00 2.41
N HIS A 33 0.41 30.89 2.38
CA HIS A 33 -0.09 30.12 1.20
C HIS A 33 0.77 28.95 0.64
N LEU A 34 0.36 27.69 0.92
CA LEU A 34 0.79 26.42 0.28
C LEU A 34 2.28 26.32 -0.10
N HIS A 35 3.20 26.18 0.86
CA HIS A 35 4.66 26.34 0.64
C HIS A 35 5.46 25.09 0.32
N TRP A 36 4.83 23.94 0.28
CA TRP A 36 5.58 22.70 0.23
C TRP A 36 5.79 22.27 -1.22
N GLY A 37 7.06 22.12 -1.59
CA GLY A 37 7.54 21.63 -2.87
C GLY A 37 8.83 20.84 -2.72
N GLN A 38 9.41 20.35 -3.83
CA GLN A 38 10.68 19.60 -3.90
C GLN A 38 11.67 20.05 -2.82
N PHE A 39 12.38 19.09 -2.21
CA PHE A 39 13.47 19.39 -1.27
C PHE A 39 14.64 19.98 -2.05
N VAL A 40 14.52 21.24 -2.45
CA VAL A 40 15.62 21.99 -3.03
C VAL A 40 16.53 22.34 -1.86
N VAL A 41 17.77 21.88 -1.93
CA VAL A 41 18.82 22.13 -0.93
C VAL A 41 19.22 23.62 -0.88
N ASP A 42 18.64 24.46 -1.75
CA ASP A 42 18.78 25.91 -1.77
C ASP A 42 17.41 26.59 -1.97
N PRO A 43 17.20 27.79 -1.41
CA PRO A 43 15.99 28.58 -1.63
C PRO A 43 16.02 29.15 -3.07
N LYS A 44 15.63 28.35 -4.06
CA LYS A 44 15.37 28.82 -5.42
C LYS A 44 13.88 29.06 -5.66
N PRO A 45 13.50 30.07 -6.48
CA PRO A 45 12.10 30.46 -6.71
C PRO A 45 11.24 29.44 -7.48
N ASP A 46 11.83 28.37 -8.01
CA ASP A 46 11.18 27.41 -8.89
C ASP A 46 10.97 26.02 -8.24
N ALA A 47 10.74 25.97 -6.93
CA ALA A 47 10.32 24.74 -6.26
C ALA A 47 8.90 24.35 -6.74
N GLN A 48 8.58 23.04 -6.79
CA GLN A 48 7.20 22.55 -6.98
C GLN A 48 6.30 22.87 -5.77
N VAL A 49 6.18 24.15 -5.43
CA VAL A 49 5.35 24.71 -4.38
C VAL A 49 3.89 24.57 -4.80
N GLY A 50 3.03 24.03 -3.92
CA GLY A 50 1.60 23.98 -4.19
C GLY A 50 0.83 22.89 -3.45
N VAL A 51 -0.31 22.51 -4.02
CA VAL A 51 -1.28 21.59 -3.38
C VAL A 51 -0.67 20.21 -3.11
N TYR A 52 0.12 19.68 -4.04
CA TYR A 52 0.74 18.35 -3.88
C TYR A 52 1.69 18.29 -2.69
N GLY A 53 2.67 19.20 -2.62
CA GLY A 53 3.60 19.16 -1.51
C GLY A 53 2.90 19.47 -0.19
N SER A 54 1.91 20.36 -0.18
CA SER A 54 1.25 20.78 1.06
C SER A 54 0.38 19.67 1.65
N THR A 55 -0.33 18.95 0.79
CA THR A 55 -1.08 17.75 1.19
C THR A 55 -0.14 16.64 1.66
N CYS A 56 0.98 16.39 0.96
CA CYS A 56 1.98 15.41 1.40
C CYS A 56 2.65 15.78 2.73
N ALA A 57 2.99 17.06 2.95
CA ALA A 57 3.54 17.53 4.22
C ALA A 57 2.54 17.28 5.37
N ALA A 58 1.28 17.65 5.21
CA ALA A 58 0.24 17.40 6.20
C ALA A 58 0.01 15.89 6.44
N ILE A 59 0.07 15.06 5.40
CA ILE A 59 0.05 13.60 5.52
C ILE A 59 1.22 13.12 6.37
N ILE A 60 2.45 13.54 6.06
CA ILE A 60 3.68 13.15 6.79
C ILE A 60 3.60 13.55 8.26
N LEU A 61 3.22 14.80 8.54
CA LEU A 61 3.15 15.36 9.90
C LEU A 61 2.08 14.68 10.75
N SER A 62 1.07 14.05 10.14
CA SER A 62 0.02 13.30 10.85
C SER A 62 0.31 11.79 11.00
N LEU A 63 1.37 11.27 10.38
CA LEU A 63 1.74 9.85 10.51
C LEU A 63 2.02 9.49 11.97
N GLY A 64 1.69 8.25 12.34
CA GLY A 64 1.83 7.79 13.72
C GLY A 64 0.79 8.34 14.69
N GLY A 65 -0.23 9.06 14.19
CA GLY A 65 -1.23 9.73 15.03
C GLY A 65 -0.68 10.98 15.72
N ARG A 66 0.37 11.58 15.14
CA ARG A 66 0.96 12.82 15.63
C ARG A 66 0.02 13.98 15.36
N ASP A 67 -0.12 14.86 16.34
CA ASP A 67 -1.06 15.97 16.26
C ASP A 67 -0.60 17.24 16.98
N ASP A 68 0.68 17.55 16.81
CA ASP A 68 1.26 18.75 17.38
C ASP A 68 0.95 20.01 16.55
N ALA A 69 1.47 21.15 17.02
CA ALA A 69 1.25 22.45 16.40
C ALA A 69 1.65 22.47 14.90
N ALA A 70 2.67 21.72 14.49
CA ALA A 70 3.09 21.67 13.09
C ALA A 70 2.05 20.94 12.23
N ALA A 71 1.55 19.79 12.68
CA ALA A 71 0.50 19.05 12.00
C ALA A 71 -0.81 19.87 11.92
N VAL A 72 -1.19 20.53 13.02
CA VAL A 72 -2.36 21.43 13.08
C VAL A 72 -2.22 22.59 12.10
N ASN A 73 -1.09 23.30 12.12
CA ASN A 73 -0.85 24.44 11.23
C ASN A 73 -0.83 24.01 9.75
N ALA A 74 -0.20 22.89 9.43
CA ALA A 74 -0.21 22.35 8.07
C ALA A 74 -1.63 22.11 7.56
N ARG A 75 -2.54 21.56 8.38
CA ARG A 75 -3.94 21.38 8.02
C ARG A 75 -4.72 22.69 7.97
N ALA A 76 -4.49 23.62 8.88
CA ALA A 76 -5.12 24.94 8.85
C ALA A 76 -4.83 25.67 7.53
N ASN A 77 -3.61 25.55 7.00
CA ASN A 77 -3.25 26.10 5.69
C ASN A 77 -4.01 25.43 4.54
N LEU A 78 -4.25 24.11 4.61
CA LEU A 78 -5.09 23.40 3.64
C LEU A 78 -6.55 23.84 3.72
N VAL A 79 -7.09 23.99 4.94
CA VAL A 79 -8.45 24.51 5.18
C VAL A 79 -8.60 25.91 4.58
N ALA A 80 -7.66 26.81 4.83
CA ALA A 80 -7.65 28.15 4.26
C ALA A 80 -7.59 28.13 2.73
N PHE A 81 -6.79 27.22 2.14
CA PHE A 81 -6.68 27.08 0.70
C PHE A 81 -7.99 26.65 0.04
N VAL A 82 -8.72 25.68 0.62
CA VAL A 82 -9.98 25.17 0.05
C VAL A 82 -11.01 26.28 -0.15
N GLY A 83 -10.97 27.35 0.64
CA GLY A 83 -11.84 28.53 0.50
C GLY A 83 -11.47 29.50 -0.62
N THR A 84 -10.42 29.23 -1.41
CA THR A 84 -9.93 30.14 -2.47
C THR A 84 -10.46 29.76 -3.86
N ALA A 85 -10.54 30.72 -4.78
CA ALA A 85 -10.89 30.46 -6.18
C ALA A 85 -9.88 29.53 -6.89
N ALA A 86 -8.60 29.58 -6.48
CA ALA A 86 -7.57 28.71 -7.01
C ALA A 86 -7.81 27.23 -6.67
N ALA A 87 -8.46 26.95 -5.53
CA ALA A 87 -8.75 25.58 -5.12
C ALA A 87 -9.72 24.87 -6.07
N GLU A 88 -10.68 25.58 -6.68
CA GLU A 88 -11.61 24.97 -7.64
C GLU A 88 -10.87 24.38 -8.86
N VAL A 89 -9.88 25.11 -9.39
CA VAL A 89 -9.08 24.67 -10.54
C VAL A 89 -8.09 23.58 -10.14
N GLU A 90 -7.42 23.72 -9.01
CA GLU A 90 -6.41 22.76 -8.56
C GLU A 90 -7.04 21.43 -8.13
N LEU A 91 -8.15 21.46 -7.41
CA LEU A 91 -8.87 20.28 -6.92
C LEU A 91 -9.79 19.67 -7.98
N ALA A 92 -9.82 20.22 -9.19
CA ALA A 92 -10.37 19.59 -10.39
C ALA A 92 -9.66 18.26 -10.71
N HIS A 93 -8.38 18.15 -10.35
CA HIS A 93 -7.64 16.89 -10.42
C HIS A 93 -8.10 15.94 -9.29
N SER A 94 -8.71 14.82 -9.66
CA SER A 94 -9.19 13.79 -8.73
C SER A 94 -8.11 13.26 -7.78
N LEU A 95 -6.85 13.14 -8.23
CA LEU A 95 -5.73 12.75 -7.38
C LEU A 95 -5.42 13.79 -6.30
N LYS A 96 -5.32 15.09 -6.68
CA LYS A 96 -5.09 16.18 -5.71
C LYS A 96 -6.23 16.22 -4.69
N LEU A 97 -7.47 15.99 -5.13
CA LEU A 97 -8.63 15.90 -4.26
C LEU A 97 -8.54 14.71 -3.28
N ALA A 98 -8.13 13.52 -3.75
CA ALA A 98 -7.92 12.36 -2.89
C ALA A 98 -6.79 12.58 -1.85
N MET A 99 -5.70 13.22 -2.27
CA MET A 99 -4.59 13.59 -1.38
C MET A 99 -5.03 14.63 -0.35
N MET A 100 -5.83 15.63 -0.76
CA MET A 100 -6.41 16.63 0.12
C MET A 100 -7.30 15.98 1.19
N ALA A 101 -8.24 15.12 0.78
CA ALA A 101 -9.09 14.39 1.71
C ALA A 101 -8.26 13.51 2.68
N CYS A 102 -7.21 12.85 2.19
CA CYS A 102 -6.31 12.05 3.03
C CYS A 102 -5.51 12.89 4.03
N ALA A 103 -5.07 14.09 3.63
CA ALA A 103 -4.36 15.02 4.50
C ALA A 103 -5.23 15.58 5.63
N LEU A 104 -6.53 15.76 5.36
CA LEU A 104 -7.52 16.26 6.32
C LEU A 104 -8.14 15.17 7.21
N ALA A 105 -7.95 13.88 6.89
CA ALA A 105 -8.55 12.76 7.63
C ALA A 105 -8.15 12.57 9.12
N PRO A 106 -7.03 13.11 9.67
CA PRO A 106 -6.79 13.09 11.12
C PRO A 106 -7.75 14.02 11.86
N ARG A 107 -8.44 13.52 12.90
CA ARG A 107 -9.47 14.24 13.66
C ARG A 107 -8.87 15.12 14.75
N LEU A 108 -9.11 16.44 14.70
CA LEU A 108 -9.06 17.29 15.91
C LEU A 108 -10.14 18.35 15.94
N ASP A 109 -10.43 19.01 14.81
CA ASP A 109 -11.42 20.10 14.76
C ASP A 109 -12.58 19.80 13.79
N GLN A 110 -13.75 20.35 14.11
CA GLN A 110 -15.00 20.11 13.38
C GLN A 110 -14.97 20.71 11.96
N GLN A 111 -14.18 21.75 11.74
CA GLN A 111 -14.10 22.43 10.45
C GLN A 111 -13.33 21.60 9.41
N ALA A 112 -12.17 21.06 9.78
CA ALA A 112 -11.38 20.17 8.95
C ALA A 112 -12.12 18.85 8.67
N ASP A 113 -12.85 18.31 9.65
CA ASP A 113 -13.68 17.10 9.46
C ASP A 113 -14.79 17.37 8.42
N ASN A 114 -15.51 18.50 8.54
CA ASN A 114 -16.53 18.88 7.56
C ASN A 114 -15.97 19.07 6.15
N LEU A 115 -14.80 19.74 6.02
CA LEU A 115 -14.16 19.96 4.73
C LEU A 115 -13.60 18.67 4.11
N MET A 116 -13.07 17.77 4.94
CA MET A 116 -12.66 16.44 4.51
C MET A 116 -13.83 15.66 3.96
N LEU A 117 -14.98 15.67 4.65
CA LEU A 117 -16.21 15.03 4.20
C LEU A 117 -16.71 15.61 2.88
N ASP A 118 -16.71 16.93 2.73
CA ASP A 118 -17.07 17.61 1.46
C ASP A 118 -16.14 17.20 0.31
N GLN A 119 -14.82 17.25 0.52
CA GLN A 119 -13.85 16.85 -0.50
C GLN A 119 -14.00 15.37 -0.88
N LEU A 120 -14.25 14.52 0.10
CA LEU A 120 -14.45 13.09 -0.12
C LEU A 120 -15.76 12.82 -0.87
N GLN A 121 -16.85 13.49 -0.53
CA GLN A 121 -18.11 13.37 -1.26
C GLN A 121 -17.97 13.84 -2.72
N LYS A 122 -17.28 14.96 -2.95
CA LYS A 122 -16.93 15.43 -4.30
C LYS A 122 -16.13 14.37 -5.06
N LEU A 123 -15.13 13.76 -4.43
CA LEU A 123 -14.33 12.70 -5.03
C LEU A 123 -15.20 11.48 -5.38
N LEU A 124 -16.02 11.00 -4.45
CA LEU A 124 -16.90 9.86 -4.69
C LEU A 124 -17.92 10.15 -5.81
N GLY A 125 -18.44 11.38 -5.88
CA GLY A 125 -19.36 11.82 -6.94
C GLY A 125 -18.72 11.90 -8.34
N ARG A 126 -17.38 11.99 -8.43
CA ARG A 126 -16.64 11.94 -9.71
C ARG A 126 -16.39 10.52 -10.21
N CYS A 127 -16.65 9.49 -9.41
CA CYS A 127 -16.51 8.12 -9.87
C CYS A 127 -17.57 7.85 -10.94
N SER A 128 -17.15 7.41 -12.12
CA SER A 128 -18.07 7.14 -13.22
C SER A 128 -18.98 5.96 -12.86
N ASN A 129 -20.29 6.15 -12.86
CA ASN A 129 -21.25 5.06 -12.62
C ASN A 129 -21.20 3.97 -13.71
N ALA A 130 -20.77 4.32 -14.94
CA ALA A 130 -20.73 3.38 -16.06
C ALA A 130 -19.47 2.50 -16.05
N THR A 131 -18.34 3.04 -15.57
CA THR A 131 -17.05 2.35 -15.61
C THR A 131 -16.49 2.03 -14.23
N HIS A 132 -17.04 2.58 -13.15
CA HIS A 132 -16.50 2.51 -11.78
C HIS A 132 -15.04 2.97 -11.66
N LEU A 133 -14.63 3.87 -12.55
CA LEU A 133 -13.31 4.48 -12.60
C LEU A 133 -13.42 6.00 -12.43
N TRP A 134 -12.40 6.60 -11.84
CA TRP A 134 -12.29 8.06 -11.75
C TRP A 134 -11.65 8.63 -13.02
N PRO A 135 -12.13 9.79 -13.50
CA PRO A 135 -11.35 10.58 -14.44
C PRO A 135 -10.13 11.18 -13.72
N ALA A 136 -9.04 11.35 -14.46
CA ALA A 136 -7.87 12.06 -13.93
C ALA A 136 -8.25 13.52 -13.60
N TYR A 137 -9.05 14.16 -14.44
CA TYR A 137 -9.46 15.55 -14.28
C TYR A 137 -10.97 15.69 -14.48
N SER A 138 -11.61 16.48 -13.63
CA SER A 138 -13.02 16.87 -13.78
C SER A 138 -13.15 18.37 -14.00
N VAL A 139 -13.99 18.78 -14.94
CA VAL A 139 -14.07 20.17 -15.39
C VAL A 139 -14.64 21.06 -14.26
N PRO A 140 -13.92 22.12 -13.84
CA PRO A 140 -14.44 23.10 -12.90
C PRO A 140 -15.75 23.71 -13.40
N GLN A 141 -16.63 24.10 -12.48
CA GLN A 141 -17.95 24.64 -12.83
C GLN A 141 -17.82 25.92 -13.66
N GLN A 142 -16.83 26.77 -13.33
CA GLN A 142 -16.51 27.98 -14.11
C GLN A 142 -16.12 27.70 -15.59
N PHE A 143 -15.70 26.48 -15.92
CA PHE A 143 -15.31 26.08 -17.28
C PHE A 143 -16.28 25.06 -17.91
N GLN A 144 -17.49 24.90 -17.36
CA GLN A 144 -18.50 23.95 -17.83
C GLN A 144 -18.87 24.11 -19.33
N HIS A 145 -18.67 25.30 -19.90
CA HIS A 145 -18.93 25.58 -21.32
C HIS A 145 -17.79 25.15 -22.25
N THR A 146 -16.66 24.71 -21.70
CA THR A 146 -15.51 24.23 -22.45
C THR A 146 -15.81 22.82 -22.96
N GLN A 147 -15.55 22.56 -24.25
CA GLN A 147 -15.68 21.23 -24.84
C GLN A 147 -14.54 20.32 -24.37
N PHE A 148 -14.59 19.87 -23.12
CA PHE A 148 -13.66 18.91 -22.56
C PHE A 148 -14.39 17.60 -22.26
N VAL A 149 -13.81 16.49 -22.70
CA VAL A 149 -14.35 15.15 -22.42
C VAL A 149 -13.56 14.56 -21.27
N GLU A 150 -14.20 14.44 -20.12
CA GLU A 150 -13.64 13.69 -18.99
C GLU A 150 -13.48 12.22 -19.38
N ARG A 151 -12.27 11.69 -19.22
CA ARG A 151 -11.96 10.29 -19.53
C ARG A 151 -11.58 9.55 -18.27
N PRO A 152 -12.29 8.45 -17.93
CA PRO A 152 -11.87 7.57 -16.86
C PRO A 152 -10.44 7.07 -17.07
N SER A 153 -9.69 6.92 -15.98
CA SER A 153 -8.28 6.52 -16.01
C SER A 153 -8.01 5.43 -14.98
N GLU A 154 -7.57 4.26 -15.43
CA GLU A 154 -7.21 3.13 -14.57
C GLU A 154 -6.05 3.48 -13.66
N VAL A 155 -5.08 4.26 -14.16
CA VAL A 155 -3.92 4.69 -13.40
C VAL A 155 -4.32 5.66 -12.30
N ALA A 156 -5.03 6.74 -12.64
CA ALA A 156 -5.47 7.72 -11.64
C ALA A 156 -6.33 7.02 -10.59
N THR A 157 -7.22 6.13 -11.04
CA THR A 157 -8.06 5.31 -10.18
C THR A 157 -7.22 4.42 -9.24
N ALA A 158 -6.20 3.72 -9.75
CA ALA A 158 -5.34 2.89 -8.91
C ALA A 158 -4.68 3.70 -7.79
N VAL A 159 -4.20 4.92 -8.07
CA VAL A 159 -3.60 5.79 -7.06
C VAL A 159 -4.65 6.34 -6.08
N ILE A 160 -5.83 6.74 -6.56
CA ILE A 160 -6.96 7.19 -5.72
C ILE A 160 -7.38 6.07 -4.75
N VAL A 161 -7.42 4.82 -5.21
CA VAL A 161 -7.70 3.64 -4.36
C VAL A 161 -6.71 3.57 -3.18
N LEU A 162 -5.42 3.84 -3.39
CA LEU A 162 -4.42 3.85 -2.30
C LEU A 162 -4.79 4.87 -1.22
N PHE A 163 -5.14 6.10 -1.63
CA PHE A 163 -5.53 7.15 -0.70
C PHE A 163 -6.87 6.87 -0.02
N LEU A 164 -7.86 6.32 -0.72
CA LEU A 164 -9.14 5.94 -0.13
C LEU A 164 -9.01 4.82 0.91
N VAL A 165 -8.16 3.84 0.66
CA VAL A 165 -7.84 2.79 1.65
C VAL A 165 -7.16 3.40 2.88
N GLU A 166 -6.24 4.35 2.67
CA GLU A 166 -5.56 5.05 3.75
C GLU A 166 -6.52 5.96 4.55
N ILE A 167 -7.46 6.65 3.89
CA ILE A 167 -8.54 7.40 4.52
C ILE A 167 -9.40 6.48 5.38
N ILE A 168 -9.87 5.34 4.84
CA ILE A 168 -10.65 4.35 5.60
C ILE A 168 -9.93 3.93 6.88
N ARG A 169 -8.60 3.76 6.81
CA ARG A 169 -7.78 3.36 7.96
C ARG A 169 -7.69 4.47 9.01
N ARG A 170 -7.65 5.74 8.58
CA ARG A 170 -7.57 6.92 9.45
C ARG A 170 -8.94 7.29 10.04
N LEU A 171 -10.03 7.03 9.33
CA LEU A 171 -11.39 7.21 9.81
C LEU A 171 -11.67 6.20 10.94
N GLY A 172 -11.78 6.71 12.18
CA GLY A 172 -12.15 5.91 13.35
C GLY A 172 -13.47 5.14 13.17
N HIS A 173 -13.56 3.96 13.77
CA HIS A 173 -14.61 2.96 13.49
C HIS A 173 -16.06 3.42 13.77
N ALA A 174 -16.29 4.37 14.68
CA ALA A 174 -17.64 4.67 15.18
C ALA A 174 -18.36 5.83 14.48
N SER A 175 -17.68 6.96 14.24
CA SER A 175 -18.36 8.20 13.79
C SER A 175 -18.65 8.27 12.28
N HIS A 176 -17.98 7.45 11.47
CA HIS A 176 -18.07 7.51 10.01
C HIS A 176 -18.38 6.14 9.38
N SER A 177 -19.07 5.26 10.12
CA SER A 177 -19.36 3.88 9.71
C SER A 177 -20.12 3.81 8.37
N GLY A 178 -21.13 4.67 8.17
CA GLY A 178 -21.89 4.74 6.91
C GLY A 178 -21.02 5.11 5.71
N LEU A 179 -20.25 6.18 5.83
CA LEU A 179 -19.32 6.63 4.77
C LEU A 179 -18.24 5.59 4.49
N ARG A 180 -17.67 4.97 5.53
CA ARG A 180 -16.70 3.89 5.37
C ARG A 180 -17.30 2.70 4.63
N GLY A 181 -18.57 2.36 4.91
CA GLY A 181 -19.32 1.36 4.16
C GLY A 181 -19.46 1.70 2.69
N GLN A 182 -19.83 2.95 2.38
CA GLN A 182 -19.95 3.47 1.01
C GLN A 182 -18.63 3.39 0.25
N ILE A 183 -17.53 3.89 0.82
CA ILE A 183 -16.20 3.83 0.19
C ILE A 183 -15.80 2.36 -0.01
N THR A 184 -16.00 1.50 0.99
CA THR A 184 -15.63 0.09 0.89
C THR A 184 -16.39 -0.64 -0.22
N ALA A 185 -17.68 -0.34 -0.41
CA ALA A 185 -18.47 -0.90 -1.51
C ALA A 185 -17.91 -0.45 -2.86
N MET A 186 -17.74 0.87 -3.05
CA MET A 186 -17.19 1.44 -4.27
C MET A 186 -15.80 0.88 -4.61
N LEU A 187 -14.93 0.75 -3.62
CA LEU A 187 -13.59 0.18 -3.81
C LEU A 187 -13.63 -1.26 -4.32
N LYS A 188 -14.60 -2.08 -3.90
CA LYS A 188 -14.74 -3.46 -4.39
C LYS A 188 -15.08 -3.48 -5.88
N ASP A 189 -16.07 -2.68 -6.28
CA ASP A 189 -16.51 -2.58 -7.68
C ASP A 189 -15.37 -2.04 -8.56
N THR A 190 -14.70 -0.97 -8.12
CA THR A 190 -13.53 -0.43 -8.80
C THR A 190 -12.40 -1.47 -8.93
N ALA A 191 -12.11 -2.23 -7.87
CA ALA A 191 -11.05 -3.23 -7.90
C ALA A 191 -11.36 -4.38 -8.88
N GLU A 192 -12.63 -4.73 -9.07
CA GLU A 192 -13.06 -5.67 -10.09
C GLU A 192 -12.85 -5.13 -11.50
N VAL A 193 -13.18 -3.86 -11.75
CA VAL A 193 -12.93 -3.23 -13.06
C VAL A 193 -11.44 -3.12 -13.36
N LEU A 194 -10.62 -2.65 -12.40
CA LEU A 194 -9.17 -2.56 -12.56
C LEU A 194 -8.54 -3.93 -12.87
N GLU A 195 -9.02 -4.97 -12.22
CA GLU A 195 -8.59 -6.35 -12.44
C GLU A 195 -8.96 -6.87 -13.84
N ASN A 196 -10.19 -6.62 -14.28
CA ASN A 196 -10.65 -7.00 -15.62
C ASN A 196 -9.87 -6.25 -16.71
N ALA A 197 -9.64 -4.95 -16.52
CA ALA A 197 -8.83 -4.13 -17.42
C ALA A 197 -7.39 -4.67 -17.51
N TYR A 198 -6.78 -5.02 -16.38
CA TYR A 198 -5.45 -5.62 -16.34
C TYR A 198 -5.38 -6.97 -17.07
N ALA A 199 -6.41 -7.80 -16.93
CA ALA A 199 -6.49 -9.10 -17.59
C ALA A 199 -6.66 -8.98 -19.11
N GLY A 200 -7.50 -8.04 -19.57
CA GLY A 200 -7.85 -7.85 -20.98
C GLY A 200 -6.86 -7.01 -21.79
N ASN A 201 -6.13 -6.08 -21.17
CA ASN A 201 -5.24 -5.15 -21.86
C ASN A 201 -3.83 -5.11 -21.23
N ARG A 202 -3.12 -6.23 -21.33
CA ARG A 202 -1.83 -6.42 -20.65
C ARG A 202 -0.74 -5.44 -21.10
N SER A 203 -0.74 -4.94 -22.34
CA SER A 203 0.37 -4.13 -22.86
C SER A 203 0.40 -2.68 -22.33
N VAL A 204 -0.76 -2.03 -22.23
CA VAL A 204 -0.87 -0.65 -21.74
C VAL A 204 -0.74 -0.61 -20.21
N LEU A 205 -1.43 -1.50 -19.52
CA LEU A 205 -1.35 -1.58 -18.06
C LEU A 205 -0.09 -2.27 -17.54
N ALA A 206 0.68 -3.00 -18.37
CA ALA A 206 2.00 -3.51 -17.97
C ALA A 206 2.89 -2.38 -17.45
N ARG A 207 2.84 -1.21 -18.10
CA ARG A 207 3.60 -0.02 -17.69
C ARG A 207 3.16 0.55 -16.35
N HIS A 208 2.05 0.12 -15.77
CA HIS A 208 1.58 0.55 -14.46
C HIS A 208 1.13 -0.64 -13.59
N ALA A 209 1.58 -1.85 -13.94
CA ALA A 209 1.14 -3.10 -13.35
C ALA A 209 1.32 -3.13 -11.84
N THR A 210 2.45 -2.60 -11.35
CA THR A 210 2.76 -2.49 -9.92
C THR A 210 1.68 -1.70 -9.17
N LEU A 211 1.24 -0.55 -9.71
CA LEU A 211 0.22 0.29 -9.07
C LEU A 211 -1.14 -0.40 -9.06
N VAL A 212 -1.55 -0.93 -10.21
CA VAL A 212 -2.83 -1.63 -10.34
C VAL A 212 -2.86 -2.85 -9.43
N ALA A 213 -1.79 -3.65 -9.43
CA ALA A 213 -1.70 -4.82 -8.60
C ALA A 213 -1.72 -4.46 -7.11
N ALA A 214 -0.97 -3.45 -6.67
CA ALA A 214 -1.02 -3.00 -5.27
C ALA A 214 -2.41 -2.51 -4.86
N ALA A 215 -3.06 -1.68 -5.69
CA ALA A 215 -4.41 -1.17 -5.45
C ALA A 215 -5.44 -2.31 -5.33
N VAL A 216 -5.46 -3.24 -6.28
CA VAL A 216 -6.37 -4.39 -6.24
C VAL A 216 -6.08 -5.30 -5.04
N ILE A 217 -4.81 -5.52 -4.69
CA ILE A 217 -4.43 -6.35 -3.53
C ILE A 217 -4.83 -5.68 -2.21
N LEU A 218 -4.72 -4.35 -2.09
CA LEU A 218 -5.16 -3.61 -0.91
C LEU A 218 -6.65 -3.81 -0.62
N VAL A 219 -7.47 -3.92 -1.67
CA VAL A 219 -8.93 -4.06 -1.57
C VAL A 219 -9.38 -5.53 -1.50
N LYS A 220 -8.93 -6.36 -2.45
CA LYS A 220 -9.39 -7.75 -2.63
C LYS A 220 -8.51 -8.77 -1.93
N GLY A 221 -7.23 -8.44 -1.71
CA GLY A 221 -6.24 -9.31 -1.07
C GLY A 221 -6.22 -10.73 -1.62
N GLY A 222 -6.61 -11.72 -0.82
CA GLY A 222 -6.61 -13.13 -1.22
C GLY A 222 -7.56 -13.45 -2.38
N LYS A 223 -8.63 -12.65 -2.55
CA LYS A 223 -9.63 -12.80 -3.62
C LYS A 223 -9.20 -12.20 -4.95
N ALA A 224 -8.06 -11.50 -5.01
CA ALA A 224 -7.50 -11.04 -6.27
C ALA A 224 -7.14 -12.24 -7.17
N SER A 225 -7.28 -12.07 -8.47
CA SER A 225 -7.00 -13.05 -9.51
C SER A 225 -5.52 -13.45 -9.55
N LYS A 226 -5.24 -14.58 -10.22
CA LYS A 226 -3.88 -15.09 -10.38
C LYS A 226 -2.95 -14.10 -11.08
N PRO A 227 -3.32 -13.42 -12.19
CA PRO A 227 -2.46 -12.43 -12.84
C PRO A 227 -2.07 -11.27 -11.92
N ILE A 228 -3.04 -10.72 -11.16
CA ILE A 228 -2.77 -9.62 -10.22
C ILE A 228 -1.81 -10.06 -9.11
N ARG A 229 -2.04 -11.24 -8.52
CA ARG A 229 -1.15 -11.76 -7.47
C ARG A 229 0.26 -12.05 -8.00
N ALA A 230 0.38 -12.52 -9.24
CA ALA A 230 1.67 -12.75 -9.90
C ALA A 230 2.42 -11.43 -10.13
N ALA A 231 1.74 -10.41 -10.67
CA ALA A 231 2.31 -9.09 -10.89
C ALA A 231 2.77 -8.41 -9.60
N PHE A 232 1.97 -8.51 -8.53
CA PHE A 232 2.37 -8.01 -7.21
C PHE A 232 3.63 -8.71 -6.69
N LYS A 233 3.68 -10.04 -6.79
CA LYS A 233 4.86 -10.82 -6.38
C LYS A 233 6.10 -10.45 -7.19
N GLU A 234 5.96 -10.32 -8.50
CA GLU A 234 7.04 -9.94 -9.41
C GLU A 234 7.59 -8.55 -9.07
N ALA A 235 6.71 -7.56 -8.85
CA ALA A 235 7.12 -6.22 -8.45
C ALA A 235 7.88 -6.21 -7.11
N VAL A 236 7.44 -7.01 -6.14
CA VAL A 236 8.15 -7.20 -4.86
C VAL A 236 9.55 -7.82 -5.07
N GLN A 237 9.70 -8.73 -6.04
CA GLN A 237 10.98 -9.38 -6.34
C GLN A 237 11.96 -8.46 -7.08
N GLN A 238 11.45 -7.60 -7.98
CA GLN A 238 12.27 -6.66 -8.73
C GLN A 238 12.89 -5.57 -7.82
N ARG A 239 12.16 -5.14 -6.77
CA ARG A 239 12.62 -4.13 -5.80
C ARG A 239 13.10 -2.82 -6.44
N ASP A 240 12.49 -2.47 -7.58
CA ASP A 240 12.91 -1.33 -8.40
C ASP A 240 12.32 -0.02 -7.86
N PHE A 241 12.89 0.46 -6.76
CA PHE A 241 12.55 1.77 -6.19
C PHE A 241 13.05 2.97 -7.01
N PRO A 242 14.19 2.90 -7.73
CA PRO A 242 14.63 3.98 -8.60
C PRO A 242 13.72 4.22 -9.81
N ASP A 243 12.95 3.22 -10.28
CA ASP A 243 12.00 3.39 -11.40
C ASP A 243 10.91 4.41 -11.10
N ARG A 244 11.01 5.56 -11.76
CA ARG A 244 10.05 6.67 -11.72
C ARG A 244 9.24 6.68 -13.00
N ARG A 245 7.92 6.55 -12.87
CA ARG A 245 7.01 6.60 -14.02
C ARG A 245 6.35 7.98 -14.09
N VAL A 246 6.28 8.53 -15.30
CA VAL A 246 5.63 9.81 -15.59
C VAL A 246 4.22 9.54 -16.12
N PHE A 247 3.25 10.25 -15.57
CA PHE A 247 1.84 10.08 -15.86
C PHE A 247 1.29 11.39 -16.38
N PHE A 248 0.85 11.41 -17.64
CA PHE A 248 0.28 12.58 -18.28
C PHE A 248 -1.25 12.52 -18.30
N TYR A 249 -1.89 13.67 -18.16
CA TYR A 249 -3.33 13.81 -18.33
C TYR A 249 -3.69 15.17 -18.94
N ASP A 250 -4.78 15.19 -19.68
CA ASP A 250 -5.31 16.43 -20.26
C ASP A 250 -6.16 17.17 -19.21
N CYS A 251 -6.11 18.50 -19.21
CA CYS A 251 -6.80 19.34 -18.23
C CYS A 251 -7.21 20.70 -18.84
N VAL A 252 -8.01 21.45 -18.09
CA VAL A 252 -8.31 22.85 -18.37
C VAL A 252 -7.49 23.73 -17.41
N ARG A 253 -6.76 24.70 -17.97
CA ARG A 253 -5.95 25.65 -17.19
C ARG A 253 -6.82 26.76 -16.59
N SER A 254 -6.27 27.53 -15.66
CA SER A 254 -6.96 28.65 -14.99
C SER A 254 -7.47 29.74 -15.94
N ASN A 255 -6.94 29.83 -17.16
CA ASN A 255 -7.42 30.75 -18.19
C ASN A 255 -8.45 30.10 -19.15
N GLY A 256 -8.96 28.90 -18.85
CA GLY A 256 -9.89 28.16 -19.68
C GLY A 256 -9.27 27.45 -20.89
N SER A 257 -7.96 27.59 -21.12
CA SER A 257 -7.28 26.89 -22.22
C SER A 257 -7.03 25.42 -21.92
N PHE A 258 -6.99 24.59 -22.96
CA PHE A 258 -6.60 23.19 -22.84
C PHE A 258 -5.10 23.08 -22.52
N GLY A 259 -4.78 22.17 -21.61
CA GLY A 259 -3.41 21.87 -21.21
C GLY A 259 -3.21 20.38 -21.04
N ARG A 260 -1.94 20.03 -20.89
CA ARG A 260 -1.51 18.73 -20.39
C ARG A 260 -0.67 18.96 -19.16
N ASP A 261 -0.92 18.16 -18.15
CA ASP A 261 -0.21 18.19 -16.89
C ASP A 261 0.30 16.76 -16.59
N TYR A 262 1.19 16.64 -15.62
CA TYR A 262 1.80 15.37 -15.28
C TYR A 262 2.12 15.23 -13.80
N PHE A 263 2.23 13.98 -13.36
CA PHE A 263 2.84 13.67 -12.07
C PHE A 263 3.82 12.51 -12.23
N ILE A 264 4.78 12.43 -11.31
CA ILE A 264 5.81 11.39 -11.29
C ILE A 264 5.55 10.51 -10.07
N LEU A 265 5.57 9.19 -10.25
CA LEU A 265 5.35 8.23 -9.18
C LEU A 265 6.34 7.08 -9.30
N PRO A 266 7.11 6.78 -8.25
CA PRO A 266 7.85 5.52 -8.14
C PRO A 266 6.89 4.40 -7.69
N PRO A 267 6.48 3.46 -8.56
CA PRO A 267 5.42 2.50 -8.24
C PRO A 267 5.75 1.58 -7.06
N SER A 268 7.03 1.26 -6.87
CA SER A 268 7.47 0.38 -5.80
C SER A 268 7.23 0.97 -4.40
N LEU A 269 7.10 2.31 -4.27
CA LEU A 269 6.75 2.96 -3.00
C LEU A 269 5.40 2.52 -2.45
N VAL A 270 4.47 2.00 -3.25
CA VAL A 270 3.13 1.65 -2.77
C VAL A 270 3.02 0.20 -2.30
N LEU A 271 4.00 -0.65 -2.63
CA LEU A 271 3.99 -2.07 -2.29
C LEU A 271 3.97 -2.34 -0.77
N PRO A 272 4.74 -1.62 0.07
CA PRO A 272 4.72 -1.84 1.52
C PRO A 272 3.38 -1.52 2.18
N MET A 273 2.54 -0.67 1.56
CA MET A 273 1.20 -0.34 2.07
C MET A 273 0.33 -1.59 2.30
N VAL A 274 0.55 -2.65 1.50
CA VAL A 274 -0.17 -3.93 1.61
C VAL A 274 0.04 -4.62 2.96
N ALA A 275 1.15 -4.35 3.65
CA ALA A 275 1.43 -4.94 4.97
C ALA A 275 0.32 -4.63 6.00
N LEU A 276 -0.35 -3.50 5.87
CA LEU A 276 -1.45 -3.09 6.74
C LEU A 276 -2.84 -3.48 6.27
N SER A 277 -3.03 -3.91 5.02
CA SER A 277 -4.37 -4.23 4.51
C SER A 277 -5.03 -5.37 5.28
N ASP A 278 -6.29 -5.18 5.66
CA ASP A 278 -7.13 -6.21 6.27
C ASP A 278 -7.52 -7.31 5.28
N ALA A 279 -7.66 -6.97 4.00
CA ALA A 279 -7.99 -7.91 2.94
C ALA A 279 -6.80 -8.81 2.56
N ALA A 280 -5.57 -8.31 2.70
CA ALA A 280 -4.36 -9.03 2.32
C ALA A 280 -4.17 -10.32 3.12
N THR A 281 -3.80 -11.39 2.42
CA THR A 281 -3.42 -12.67 3.04
C THR A 281 -2.11 -12.54 3.81
N ALA A 282 -1.84 -13.50 4.71
CA ALA A 282 -0.57 -13.58 5.41
C ALA A 282 0.65 -13.59 4.46
N GLY A 283 0.56 -14.31 3.33
CA GLY A 283 1.61 -14.33 2.30
C GLY A 283 1.83 -12.99 1.62
N GLN A 284 0.75 -12.28 1.26
CA GLN A 284 0.84 -10.94 0.65
C GLN A 284 1.42 -9.92 1.62
N ARG A 285 1.02 -9.95 2.89
CA ARG A 285 1.61 -9.11 3.93
C ARG A 285 3.09 -9.43 4.16
N ALA A 286 3.46 -10.71 4.14
CA ALA A 286 4.85 -11.12 4.27
C ALA A 286 5.71 -10.60 3.10
N LEU A 287 5.21 -10.68 1.85
CA LEU A 287 5.87 -10.11 0.68
C LEU A 287 6.02 -8.58 0.79
N ALA A 288 4.97 -7.88 1.22
CA ALA A 288 5.02 -6.43 1.43
C ALA A 288 6.03 -6.01 2.50
N LEU A 289 6.23 -6.85 3.53
CA LEU A 289 7.25 -6.62 4.55
C LEU A 289 8.66 -7.03 4.10
N ASP A 290 8.79 -7.99 3.17
CA ASP A 290 10.08 -8.44 2.62
C ASP A 290 10.75 -7.38 1.73
N ILE A 291 9.96 -6.51 1.08
CA ILE A 291 10.50 -5.37 0.32
C ILE A 291 10.90 -4.18 1.21
N ALA A 292 10.45 -4.13 2.47
CA ALA A 292 10.71 -2.99 3.34
C ALA A 292 12.20 -2.66 3.54
N PRO A 293 13.14 -3.61 3.72
CA PRO A 293 14.56 -3.29 3.79
C PRO A 293 15.05 -2.54 2.55
N ALA A 294 14.63 -2.95 1.35
CA ALA A 294 15.00 -2.26 0.12
C ALA A 294 14.40 -0.84 0.04
N LEU A 295 13.25 -0.56 0.65
CA LEU A 295 12.77 0.82 0.83
C LEU A 295 13.70 1.60 1.76
N LEU A 296 14.06 1.01 2.91
CA LEU A 296 14.91 1.68 3.91
C LEU A 296 16.29 2.04 3.31
N ASP A 297 16.84 1.18 2.46
CA ASP A 297 18.11 1.41 1.75
C ASP A 297 18.06 2.61 0.76
N GLN A 298 16.85 3.08 0.40
CA GLN A 298 16.65 4.24 -0.49
C GLN A 298 16.40 5.55 0.27
N LEU A 299 16.36 5.50 1.59
CA LEU A 299 16.19 6.66 2.45
C LEU A 299 17.56 7.16 2.92
N ASP A 300 17.76 8.47 2.93
CA ASP A 300 18.93 9.07 3.57
C ASP A 300 18.78 9.14 5.10
N ASP A 301 19.80 9.66 5.78
CA ASP A 301 19.81 9.79 7.24
C ASP A 301 18.70 10.68 7.77
N ASP A 302 18.18 11.62 6.97
CA ASP A 302 17.04 12.48 7.30
C ASP A 302 15.68 11.79 7.04
N GLY A 303 15.70 10.54 6.56
CA GLY A 303 14.50 9.78 6.21
C GLY A 303 13.90 10.18 4.87
N LEU A 304 14.63 10.92 4.02
CA LEU A 304 14.17 11.31 2.70
C LEU A 304 14.44 10.21 1.69
N PHE A 305 13.41 9.84 0.94
CA PHE A 305 13.51 8.96 -0.21
C PHE A 305 14.26 9.66 -1.35
N ARG A 306 15.42 9.10 -1.71
CA ARG A 306 16.27 9.59 -2.80
C ARG A 306 16.08 8.79 -4.09
N GLY A 307 15.86 7.47 -3.98
CA GLY A 307 15.68 6.60 -5.15
C GLY A 307 16.82 6.77 -6.18
N GLY A 308 18.06 6.92 -5.70
CA GLY A 308 19.25 7.17 -6.52
C GLY A 308 19.39 8.56 -7.14
N GLN A 309 18.67 9.58 -6.67
CA GLN A 309 18.77 10.96 -7.17
C GLN A 309 19.05 12.00 -6.07
N ASP A 310 19.58 13.14 -6.51
CA ASP A 310 19.93 14.26 -5.64
C ASP A 310 18.71 15.10 -5.21
N LEU A 311 17.60 15.08 -5.96
CA LEU A 311 16.43 15.95 -5.73
C LEU A 311 15.15 15.16 -5.37
N PRO A 312 14.76 15.09 -4.09
CA PRO A 312 13.54 14.42 -3.65
C PRO A 312 12.27 15.25 -3.93
N SER A 313 11.20 14.61 -4.40
CA SER A 313 9.86 15.22 -4.49
C SER A 313 9.04 14.99 -3.22
N MET A 314 8.23 15.97 -2.81
CA MET A 314 7.31 15.84 -1.67
C MET A 314 6.25 14.75 -1.87
N VAL A 315 5.84 14.47 -3.12
CA VAL A 315 4.88 13.38 -3.40
C VAL A 315 5.50 12.03 -3.08
N GLU A 316 6.76 11.84 -3.47
CA GLU A 316 7.53 10.64 -3.13
C GLU A 316 7.68 10.51 -1.62
N GLN A 317 7.97 11.60 -0.92
CA GLN A 317 8.08 11.58 0.54
C GLN A 317 6.75 11.26 1.22
N GLY A 318 5.63 11.76 0.72
CA GLY A 318 4.31 11.45 1.24
C GLY A 318 4.02 9.95 1.17
N LEU A 319 4.31 9.33 0.02
CA LEU A 319 4.09 7.90 -0.19
C LEU A 319 5.10 7.04 0.58
N ALA A 320 6.38 7.44 0.61
CA ALA A 320 7.39 6.79 1.42
C ALA A 320 6.98 6.82 2.90
N GLY A 321 6.50 7.96 3.40
CA GLY A 321 5.96 8.11 4.75
C GLY A 321 4.80 7.17 5.05
N ILE A 322 3.78 7.11 4.17
CA ILE A 322 2.65 6.17 4.32
C ILE A 322 3.15 4.72 4.34
N SER A 323 4.10 4.37 3.47
CA SER A 323 4.67 3.03 3.41
C SER A 323 5.52 2.68 4.62
N LEU A 324 6.29 3.61 5.18
CA LEU A 324 7.01 3.43 6.44
C LEU A 324 6.04 3.20 7.59
N GLU A 325 4.95 3.96 7.66
CA GLU A 325 3.90 3.74 8.67
C GLU A 325 3.26 2.36 8.48
N ALA A 326 3.04 1.93 7.24
CA ALA A 326 2.51 0.61 6.92
C ALA A 326 3.45 -0.52 7.34
N VAL A 327 4.76 -0.37 7.14
CA VAL A 327 5.76 -1.33 7.63
C VAL A 327 5.76 -1.35 9.17
N ALA A 328 5.87 -0.18 9.80
CA ALA A 328 5.94 -0.03 11.24
C ALA A 328 4.78 -0.72 11.97
N LYS A 329 3.55 -0.47 11.51
CA LYS A 329 2.34 -1.06 12.10
C LYS A 329 2.06 -2.46 11.57
N GLY A 330 2.43 -2.76 10.32
CA GLY A 330 2.27 -4.08 9.70
C GLY A 330 3.05 -5.17 10.39
N VAL A 331 4.26 -4.85 10.90
CA VAL A 331 5.02 -5.78 11.75
C VAL A 331 4.27 -6.13 13.05
N LEU A 332 3.53 -5.18 13.62
CA LEU A 332 2.79 -5.37 14.87
C LEU A 332 1.50 -6.18 14.70
N LYS A 333 1.01 -6.38 13.47
CA LYS A 333 -0.10 -7.32 13.19
C LYS A 333 0.38 -8.77 13.40
N LYS A 334 0.41 -9.20 14.67
CA LYS A 334 0.79 -10.56 15.07
C LYS A 334 -0.29 -11.54 14.62
N SER A 335 0.02 -12.39 13.63
CA SER A 335 -0.72 -13.62 13.37
C SER A 335 0.26 -14.77 13.15
N ALA A 336 -0.08 -15.97 13.64
CA ALA A 336 0.74 -17.17 13.44
C ALA A 336 0.97 -17.43 11.94
N ALA A 337 -0.07 -17.24 11.12
CA ALA A 337 0.01 -17.34 9.67
C ALA A 337 1.03 -16.37 9.04
N LEU A 338 1.16 -15.15 9.55
CA LEU A 338 2.16 -14.19 9.06
C LEU A 338 3.59 -14.63 9.39
N HIS A 339 3.83 -15.14 10.59
CA HIS A 339 5.16 -15.62 11.01
C HIS A 339 5.58 -16.84 10.17
N VAL A 340 4.65 -17.77 9.94
CA VAL A 340 4.87 -18.91 9.04
C VAL A 340 5.15 -18.43 7.63
N ALA A 341 4.37 -17.50 7.09
CA ALA A 341 4.57 -16.97 5.75
C ALA A 341 5.95 -16.29 5.60
N LYS A 342 6.39 -15.54 6.61
CA LYS A 342 7.74 -14.95 6.65
C LYS A 342 8.84 -16.00 6.68
N ALA A 343 8.71 -17.01 7.56
CA ALA A 343 9.65 -18.11 7.63
C ALA A 343 9.73 -18.86 6.29
N TRP A 344 8.59 -19.03 5.61
CA TRP A 344 8.52 -19.65 4.31
C TRP A 344 9.17 -18.82 3.19
N LEU A 345 8.95 -17.50 3.17
CA LEU A 345 9.63 -16.62 2.22
C LEU A 345 11.15 -16.65 2.43
N TYR A 346 11.62 -16.63 3.68
CA TYR A 346 13.03 -16.78 4.01
C TYR A 346 13.61 -18.10 3.46
N VAL A 347 12.87 -19.19 3.66
CA VAL A 347 13.20 -20.53 3.15
C VAL A 347 13.24 -20.59 1.61
N LEU A 348 12.43 -19.77 0.93
CA LEU A 348 12.39 -19.70 -0.53
C LEU A 348 13.35 -18.68 -1.15
N GLN A 349 14.09 -17.90 -0.35
CA GLN A 349 15.08 -16.98 -0.91
C GLN A 349 16.16 -17.78 -1.65
N PRO A 350 16.49 -17.41 -2.90
CA PRO A 350 17.53 -18.10 -3.64
C PRO A 350 18.86 -17.97 -2.90
N SER A 351 19.45 -19.11 -2.55
CA SER A 351 20.87 -19.19 -2.16
C SER A 351 21.73 -18.56 -3.27
N PRO A 352 22.92 -18.00 -2.96
CA PRO A 352 23.92 -17.65 -3.98
C PRO A 352 24.23 -18.79 -4.96
N SER A 353 23.98 -20.05 -4.56
CA SER A 353 24.11 -21.25 -5.39
C SER A 353 22.87 -21.62 -6.21
N GLY A 354 21.81 -20.81 -6.19
CA GLY A 354 20.56 -21.04 -6.92
C GLY A 354 19.69 -22.21 -6.44
N LYS A 355 20.12 -22.93 -5.39
CA LYS A 355 19.41 -24.10 -4.84
C LYS A 355 18.84 -23.78 -3.45
N PRO A 356 17.61 -24.21 -3.12
CA PRO A 356 17.14 -24.17 -1.74
C PRO A 356 18.10 -24.98 -0.86
N THR A 357 18.46 -24.45 0.30
CA THR A 357 19.36 -25.16 1.23
C THR A 357 18.69 -26.45 1.73
N LYS A 358 19.44 -27.53 1.99
CA LYS A 358 18.89 -28.83 2.44
C LYS A 358 17.96 -28.73 3.66
N LEU A 359 18.18 -27.71 4.51
CA LEU A 359 17.31 -27.34 5.64
C LEU A 359 15.88 -26.97 5.24
N VAL A 360 15.69 -26.35 4.07
CA VAL A 360 14.38 -26.01 3.50
C VAL A 360 13.55 -27.28 3.31
N TYR A 361 14.14 -28.30 2.70
CA TYR A 361 13.48 -29.59 2.46
C TYR A 361 13.14 -30.29 3.78
N ALA A 362 14.07 -30.30 4.75
CA ALA A 362 13.82 -30.89 6.06
C ALA A 362 12.68 -30.19 6.82
N PHE A 363 12.62 -28.85 6.75
CA PHE A 363 11.56 -28.07 7.40
C PHE A 363 10.20 -28.29 6.73
N VAL A 364 10.15 -28.34 5.40
CA VAL A 364 8.94 -28.66 4.63
C VAL A 364 8.43 -30.07 4.97
N ILE A 365 9.33 -31.05 5.06
CA ILE A 365 9.00 -32.43 5.42
C ILE A 365 8.47 -32.49 6.86
N LEU A 366 9.13 -31.83 7.82
CA LEU A 366 8.67 -31.75 9.22
C LEU A 366 7.28 -31.11 9.32
N LEU A 367 7.00 -30.09 8.50
CA LEU A 367 5.69 -29.44 8.43
C LEU A 367 4.60 -30.35 7.84
N TRP A 368 4.94 -31.11 6.80
CA TRP A 368 4.05 -32.14 6.24
C TRP A 368 3.79 -33.27 7.24
N ILE A 369 4.82 -33.74 7.94
CA ILE A 369 4.70 -34.74 9.00
C ILE A 369 3.81 -34.21 10.13
N ALA A 370 4.07 -33.00 10.63
CA ALA A 370 3.27 -32.39 11.69
C ALA A 370 1.80 -32.22 11.27
N THR A 371 1.55 -31.80 10.02
CA THR A 371 0.18 -31.67 9.50
C THR A 371 -0.49 -33.02 9.33
N GLY A 372 0.23 -34.02 8.80
CA GLY A 372 -0.25 -35.39 8.66
C GLY A 372 -0.62 -35.98 10.02
N VAL A 373 0.24 -35.80 11.02
CA VAL A 373 0.02 -36.23 12.42
C VAL A 373 -1.26 -35.60 12.98
N VAL A 374 -1.51 -34.31 12.74
CA VAL A 374 -2.76 -33.70 13.22
C VAL A 374 -3.99 -34.15 12.44
N ILE A 375 -3.93 -34.24 11.11
CA ILE A 375 -5.08 -34.68 10.31
C ILE A 375 -5.44 -36.13 10.63
N LEU A 376 -4.46 -37.05 10.58
CA LEU A 376 -4.64 -38.47 10.89
C LEU A 376 -5.01 -38.69 12.36
N GLY A 377 -4.50 -37.86 13.25
CA GLY A 377 -4.82 -37.89 14.68
C GLY A 377 -6.31 -37.80 14.98
N ARG A 378 -7.07 -37.05 14.18
CA ARG A 378 -8.53 -36.94 14.33
C ARG A 378 -9.30 -38.20 13.94
N TYR A 379 -8.67 -39.09 13.19
CA TYR A 379 -9.26 -40.33 12.70
C TYR A 379 -8.70 -41.56 13.43
N VAL A 380 -7.93 -41.38 14.51
CA VAL A 380 -7.44 -42.49 15.34
C VAL A 380 -8.65 -43.17 16.01
N PRO A 381 -8.88 -44.47 15.75
CA PRO A 381 -9.94 -45.22 16.40
C PRO A 381 -9.76 -45.26 17.92
N SER A 382 -10.86 -45.18 18.67
CA SER A 382 -10.86 -45.19 20.14
C SER A 382 -10.15 -46.40 20.74
N SER A 383 -10.19 -47.53 20.04
CA SER A 383 -9.51 -48.78 20.42
C SER A 383 -7.98 -48.71 20.40
N LEU A 384 -7.40 -47.73 19.68
CA LEU A 384 -5.95 -47.53 19.56
C LEU A 384 -5.42 -46.41 20.46
N LEU A 385 -6.29 -45.72 21.22
CA LEU A 385 -5.90 -44.66 22.17
C LEU A 385 -5.24 -45.20 23.44
N SER A 386 -5.24 -46.51 23.65
CA SER A 386 -4.44 -47.16 24.69
C SER A 386 -2.93 -47.12 24.40
N ILE A 387 -2.54 -46.86 23.14
CA ILE A 387 -1.15 -46.65 22.76
C ILE A 387 -0.80 -45.19 23.01
N GLU A 388 0.13 -44.96 23.93
CA GLU A 388 0.46 -43.65 24.49
C GLU A 388 0.79 -42.60 23.41
N ILE A 389 1.59 -42.99 22.40
CA ILE A 389 1.94 -42.12 21.25
C ILE A 389 0.69 -41.72 20.44
N LEU A 390 -0.23 -42.65 20.18
CA LEU A 390 -1.45 -42.36 19.41
C LEU A 390 -2.44 -41.51 20.21
N ASN A 391 -2.46 -41.66 21.54
CA ASN A 391 -3.23 -40.79 22.43
C ASN A 391 -2.70 -39.35 22.41
N TYR A 392 -1.37 -39.16 22.47
CA TYR A 392 -0.74 -37.84 22.32
C TYR A 392 -1.08 -37.18 20.99
N VAL A 393 -1.05 -37.94 19.89
CA VAL A 393 -1.40 -37.47 18.55
C VAL A 393 -2.89 -37.07 18.47
N TYR A 394 -3.79 -37.88 19.03
CA TYR A 394 -5.22 -37.57 19.12
C TYR A 394 -5.48 -36.30 19.97
N LEU A 395 -4.85 -36.17 21.14
CA LEU A 395 -4.94 -35.00 22.01
C LEU A 395 -4.40 -33.72 21.36
N ALA A 396 -3.28 -33.82 20.65
CA ALA A 396 -2.73 -32.68 19.90
C ALA A 396 -3.69 -32.24 18.79
N SER A 397 -4.30 -33.19 18.09
CA SER A 397 -5.19 -32.93 16.94
C SER A 397 -6.55 -32.32 17.28
N THR A 398 -7.07 -32.63 18.47
CA THR A 398 -8.37 -32.16 18.97
C THR A 398 -8.25 -30.77 19.61
N LYS A 399 -7.08 -30.42 20.16
CA LYS A 399 -6.81 -29.11 20.78
C LYS A 399 -6.35 -28.01 19.81
N THR A 400 -6.10 -28.31 18.53
CA THR A 400 -5.61 -27.34 17.51
C THR A 400 -6.56 -27.12 16.31
N PRO A 401 -7.85 -26.79 16.49
CA PRO A 401 -8.77 -26.66 15.36
C PRO A 401 -8.59 -25.41 14.49
N GLU A 402 -8.29 -24.23 15.05
CA GLU A 402 -8.23 -22.96 14.29
C GLU A 402 -6.92 -22.69 13.52
N PRO A 403 -5.72 -23.01 14.04
CA PRO A 403 -4.49 -22.73 13.31
C PRO A 403 -4.35 -23.57 12.03
N ILE A 404 -4.94 -24.77 12.03
CA ILE A 404 -4.73 -25.79 10.99
C ILE A 404 -5.65 -25.58 9.78
N SER A 405 -6.87 -25.09 9.99
CA SER A 405 -7.75 -24.65 8.90
C SER A 405 -7.17 -23.43 8.16
N GLN A 406 -6.39 -22.58 8.84
CA GLN A 406 -5.61 -21.50 8.23
C GLN A 406 -4.31 -22.00 7.57
N PHE A 407 -3.81 -23.18 7.98
CA PHE A 407 -2.57 -23.79 7.51
C PHE A 407 -2.75 -24.60 6.21
N LEU A 408 -3.89 -25.26 6.03
CA LEU A 408 -4.22 -26.08 4.87
C LEU A 408 -4.19 -25.33 3.52
N PRO A 409 -4.80 -24.12 3.40
CA PRO A 409 -4.68 -23.31 2.18
C PRO A 409 -3.24 -22.91 1.87
N PHE A 410 -2.41 -22.74 2.91
CA PHE A 410 -0.99 -22.41 2.78
C PHE A 410 -0.16 -23.61 2.29
N LEU A 411 -0.38 -24.82 2.82
CA LEU A 411 0.25 -26.05 2.29
C LEU A 411 -0.18 -26.37 0.85
N ALA A 412 -1.45 -26.13 0.52
CA ALA A 412 -1.95 -26.27 -0.84
C ALA A 412 -1.29 -25.27 -1.81
N ALA A 413 -0.95 -24.06 -1.34
CA ALA A 413 -0.18 -23.09 -2.12
C ALA A 413 1.31 -23.43 -2.24
N ALA A 414 1.87 -24.17 -1.26
CA ALA A 414 3.24 -24.67 -1.27
C ALA A 414 3.44 -25.93 -2.15
N LEU A 415 2.35 -26.64 -2.48
CA LEU A 415 2.34 -27.93 -3.18
C LEU A 415 3.06 -27.95 -4.55
N PRO A 416 2.96 -26.92 -5.42
CA PRO A 416 3.70 -26.89 -6.68
C PRO A 416 5.21 -26.83 -6.48
N VAL A 417 5.67 -26.13 -5.44
CA VAL A 417 7.09 -26.00 -5.10
C VAL A 417 7.60 -27.27 -4.41
N SER A 418 6.78 -27.88 -3.54
CA SER A 418 7.10 -29.17 -2.94
C SER A 418 7.15 -30.29 -3.98
N ARG A 419 6.35 -30.23 -5.06
CA ARG A 419 6.39 -31.20 -6.16
C ARG A 419 7.69 -31.11 -6.97
N ALA A 420 8.14 -29.90 -7.28
CA ALA A 420 9.45 -29.67 -7.92
C ALA A 420 10.62 -30.06 -7.01
N ALA A 421 10.48 -29.82 -5.70
CA ALA A 421 11.42 -30.25 -4.68
C ALA A 421 11.50 -31.79 -4.56
N PHE A 422 10.36 -32.48 -4.52
CA PHE A 422 10.27 -33.94 -4.46
C PHE A 422 10.76 -34.61 -5.74
N SER A 423 10.44 -34.08 -6.92
CA SER A 423 10.95 -34.63 -8.19
C SER A 423 12.48 -34.54 -8.27
N HIS A 424 13.07 -33.50 -7.67
CA HIS A 424 14.52 -33.32 -7.65
C HIS A 424 15.23 -34.21 -6.60
N LEU A 425 14.52 -34.63 -5.55
CA LEU A 425 14.99 -35.59 -4.55
C LEU A 425 14.86 -37.04 -5.04
N ILE A 426 13.74 -37.37 -5.69
CA ILE A 426 13.47 -38.72 -6.22
C ILE A 426 14.30 -38.99 -7.49
N GLY A 427 14.54 -37.98 -8.34
CA GLY A 427 15.38 -38.09 -9.53
C GLY A 427 16.88 -38.30 -9.27
N ARG A 428 17.32 -38.33 -8.01
CA ARG A 428 18.70 -38.65 -7.60
C ARG A 428 18.84 -39.98 -6.84
N GLY A 429 17.77 -40.76 -6.72
CA GLY A 429 17.80 -42.11 -6.12
C GLY A 429 18.08 -43.23 -7.12
N GLY A 430 18.54 -42.92 -8.33
CA GLY A 430 18.79 -43.86 -9.42
C GLY A 430 20.19 -43.74 -10.04
N GLU A 431 21.18 -43.35 -9.23
CA GLU A 431 22.61 -43.58 -9.48
C GLU A 431 23.27 -44.10 -8.21
#